data_AF-A0A257L918-F1
#
_entry.id   AF-A0A257L918-F1
#
_cell.length_a   1.000
_cell.length_b   1.000
_cell.length_c   1.000
_cell.angle_alpha   90.00
_cell.angle_beta   90.00
_cell.angle_gamma   90.00
#
_symmetry.space_group_name_H-M   'P 1'
#
loop_
_entity.id
_entity.type
_entity.pdbx_description
1 polymer ?
#
loop_
_entity_poly.entity_id
_entity_poly.type
_entity_poly.pdbx_seq_one_letter_code
_entity_poly.pdbx_strand_id
1 'polypeptide(L)'
;MINHPEVFQSALDFSPDGIMIYDSQGKILFCNQSICNQLGFHKLEILHQNIRNFVAPNFIEKLDNVWQNIEQIPNQEFDYEKLLLTKKGEFILFTVSSKLILLDKQVFRVSFYKNELVQKKQHAELLETTKRINEYSFLTSHKLRHPIANMLGLVNLLDTNNLANPENLMLIDYLKQASYQLNEVVHELNNSLNSSKFKDELNIFPKNDRAKVVMLVDDDSINHFITKSIIGRTDPSILVLSFNNPKNALLYLEANTSMPDLILLDLGLKWMTEWDFMDEFQKLEINPVPMYVFRNFVDTVDKVSSKQFPGFKDFIIKPITTEKLEAIFI
;
A
#
# COMPACT_ATOMS: atom_id res chain seq x y z
N MET A 1 27.64 12.21 28.54
CA MET A 1 26.63 11.14 28.68
C MET A 1 25.27 11.74 28.37
N ILE A 2 24.47 11.09 27.52
CA ILE A 2 23.10 11.54 27.26
C ILE A 2 22.30 11.22 28.53
N ASN A 3 21.90 12.25 29.27
CA ASN A 3 21.08 12.12 30.47
C ASN A 3 19.76 12.89 30.31
N HIS A 4 19.18 12.81 29.11
CA HIS A 4 17.93 13.50 28.76
C HIS A 4 16.77 12.51 28.82
N PRO A 5 15.81 12.67 29.75
CA PRO A 5 14.69 11.74 29.92
C PRO A 5 13.92 11.46 28.62
N GLU A 6 13.77 12.47 27.76
CA GLU A 6 13.09 12.32 26.47
C GLU A 6 13.81 11.36 25.51
N VAL A 7 15.14 11.33 25.51
CA VAL A 7 15.91 10.41 24.64
C VAL A 7 15.74 8.97 25.11
N PHE A 8 15.74 8.74 26.42
CA PHE A 8 15.46 7.41 26.96
C PHE A 8 14.03 6.98 26.71
N GLN A 9 13.06 7.88 26.92
CA GLN A 9 11.65 7.62 26.65
C GLN A 9 11.45 7.24 25.18
N SER A 10 12.03 8.02 24.26
CA SER A 10 12.00 7.73 22.82
C SER A 10 12.65 6.38 22.51
N ALA A 11 13.83 6.07 23.08
CA ALA A 11 14.48 4.78 22.85
C ALA A 11 13.62 3.60 23.31
N LEU A 12 12.90 3.73 24.43
CA LEU A 12 11.98 2.71 24.94
C LEU A 12 10.72 2.59 24.06
N ASP A 13 10.19 3.71 23.56
CA ASP A 13 8.99 3.73 22.71
C ASP A 13 9.25 3.20 21.29
N PHE A 14 10.44 3.41 20.72
CA PHE A 14 10.84 2.86 19.42
C PHE A 14 11.30 1.39 19.48
N SER A 15 11.43 0.81 20.68
CA SER A 15 11.78 -0.61 20.80
C SER A 15 10.69 -1.49 20.16
N PRO A 16 11.06 -2.43 19.26
CA PRO A 16 10.10 -3.37 18.68
C PRO A 16 9.55 -4.34 19.73
N ASP A 17 10.35 -4.67 20.74
CA ASP A 17 9.90 -5.49 21.86
C ASP A 17 8.97 -4.67 22.76
N GLY A 18 7.97 -5.34 23.30
CA GLY A 18 7.10 -4.75 24.30
C GLY A 18 7.88 -4.53 25.60
N ILE A 19 7.71 -3.38 26.24
CA ILE A 19 8.39 -3.07 27.50
C ILE A 19 7.33 -2.69 28.51
N MET A 20 7.39 -3.31 29.69
CA MET A 20 6.63 -2.86 30.86
C MET A 20 7.54 -2.73 32.08
N ILE A 21 7.27 -1.73 32.89
CA ILE A 21 7.87 -1.57 34.22
C ILE A 21 6.76 -1.55 35.24
N TYR A 22 6.90 -2.35 36.28
CA TYR A 22 5.93 -2.41 37.38
C TYR A 22 6.63 -2.54 38.73
N ASP A 23 5.96 -2.12 39.79
CA ASP A 23 6.47 -2.17 41.17
C ASP A 23 6.45 -3.58 41.77
N SER A 24 6.88 -3.70 43.04
CA SER A 24 6.87 -4.94 43.82
C SER A 24 5.49 -5.56 44.03
N GLN A 25 4.41 -4.80 43.82
CA GLN A 25 3.04 -5.28 43.91
C GLN A 25 2.46 -5.65 42.53
N GLY A 26 3.23 -5.45 41.46
CA GLY A 26 2.82 -5.71 40.09
C GLY A 26 2.01 -4.57 39.47
N LYS A 27 1.98 -3.38 40.08
CA LYS A 27 1.33 -2.21 39.49
C LYS A 27 2.17 -1.65 38.34
N ILE A 28 1.57 -1.53 37.16
CA ILE A 28 2.25 -1.05 35.96
C ILE A 28 2.49 0.46 36.05
N LEU A 29 3.75 0.85 36.06
CA LEU A 29 4.20 2.25 36.11
C LEU A 29 4.60 2.75 34.72
N PHE A 30 4.98 1.82 33.84
CA PHE A 30 5.38 2.12 32.47
C PHE A 30 4.94 1.02 31.50
N CYS A 31 4.54 1.43 30.31
CA CYS A 31 4.47 0.57 29.14
C CYS A 31 4.84 1.38 27.89
N ASN A 32 5.56 0.76 26.97
CA ASN A 32 5.89 1.37 25.68
C ASN A 32 4.76 1.19 24.66
N GLN A 33 4.86 1.89 23.53
CA GLN A 33 3.83 1.80 22.49
C GLN A 33 3.75 0.39 21.87
N SER A 34 4.87 -0.34 21.76
CA SER A 34 4.88 -1.69 21.17
C SER A 34 3.98 -2.67 21.93
N ILE A 35 4.10 -2.76 23.26
CA ILE A 35 3.26 -3.68 24.04
C ILE A 35 1.78 -3.29 23.99
N CYS A 36 1.47 -1.99 23.97
CA CYS A 36 0.12 -1.48 23.83
C CYS A 36 -0.51 -1.93 22.50
N ASN A 37 0.22 -1.75 21.39
CA ASN A 37 -0.22 -2.15 20.06
C ASN A 37 -0.44 -3.67 19.96
N GLN A 38 0.48 -4.47 20.51
CA GLN A 38 0.39 -5.93 20.45
C GLN A 38 -0.79 -6.49 21.25
N LEU A 39 -1.12 -5.87 22.39
CA LEU A 39 -2.26 -6.29 23.22
C LEU A 39 -3.59 -5.61 22.83
N GLY A 40 -3.53 -4.55 22.03
CA GLY A 40 -4.70 -3.79 21.56
C GLY A 40 -5.31 -2.85 22.60
N PHE A 41 -4.55 -2.45 23.62
CA PHE A 41 -5.00 -1.50 24.65
C PHE A 41 -4.36 -0.13 24.44
N HIS A 42 -5.06 0.92 24.86
CA HIS A 42 -4.45 2.24 25.03
C HIS A 42 -3.57 2.26 26.29
N LYS A 43 -2.51 3.07 26.26
CA LYS A 43 -1.57 3.24 27.37
C LYS A 43 -2.28 3.52 28.71
N LEU A 44 -3.29 4.38 28.71
CA LEU A 44 -4.08 4.73 29.90
C LEU A 44 -4.89 3.57 30.48
N GLU A 45 -5.23 2.55 29.67
CA GLU A 45 -5.95 1.35 30.11
C GLU A 45 -5.02 0.36 30.81
N ILE A 46 -3.72 0.40 30.50
CA ILE A 46 -2.70 -0.48 31.09
C ILE A 46 -2.05 0.17 32.31
N LEU A 47 -1.75 1.47 32.25
CA LEU A 47 -1.05 2.17 33.32
C LEU A 47 -1.84 2.11 34.63
N HIS A 48 -1.10 1.93 35.72
CA HIS A 48 -1.57 1.80 37.09
C HIS A 48 -2.47 0.59 37.38
N GLN A 49 -2.78 -0.24 36.38
CA GLN A 49 -3.41 -1.53 36.58
C GLN A 49 -2.40 -2.53 37.13
N ASN A 50 -2.92 -3.61 37.73
CA ASN A 50 -2.08 -4.72 38.14
C ASN A 50 -1.80 -5.63 36.94
N ILE A 51 -0.54 -6.02 36.74
CA ILE A 51 -0.13 -6.92 35.65
C ILE A 51 -0.94 -8.23 35.64
N ARG A 52 -1.41 -8.70 36.81
CA ARG A 52 -2.26 -9.89 36.98
C ARG A 52 -3.54 -9.85 36.16
N ASN A 53 -4.09 -8.66 35.92
CA ASN A 53 -5.32 -8.47 35.14
C ASN A 53 -5.13 -8.84 33.67
N PHE A 54 -3.88 -8.92 33.20
CA PHE A 54 -3.52 -9.21 31.82
C PHE A 54 -2.85 -10.57 31.64
N VAL A 55 -2.81 -11.43 32.66
CA VAL A 55 -2.17 -12.75 32.59
C VAL A 55 -3.22 -13.85 32.69
N ALA A 56 -3.01 -14.95 31.96
CA ALA A 56 -3.81 -16.16 32.17
C ALA A 56 -3.75 -16.64 33.65
N PRO A 57 -4.88 -17.05 34.25
CA PRO A 57 -4.97 -17.44 35.67
C PRO A 57 -3.92 -18.49 36.10
N ASN A 58 -3.63 -19.45 35.23
CA ASN A 58 -2.68 -20.54 35.47
C ASN A 58 -1.21 -20.07 35.65
N PHE A 59 -0.92 -18.81 35.34
CA PHE A 59 0.40 -18.20 35.51
C PHE A 59 0.47 -17.27 36.73
N ILE A 60 -0.65 -17.04 37.43
CA ILE A 60 -0.72 -16.17 38.61
C ILE A 60 0.02 -16.79 39.81
N GLU A 61 -0.13 -18.09 40.05
CA GLU A 61 0.57 -18.79 41.16
C GLU A 61 2.10 -18.78 40.99
N LYS A 62 2.58 -18.91 39.74
CA LYS A 62 4.02 -18.82 39.44
C LYS A 62 4.56 -17.40 39.62
N LEU A 63 3.74 -16.38 39.39
CA LEU A 63 4.12 -14.99 39.66
C LEU A 63 4.35 -14.78 41.15
N ASP A 64 3.45 -15.27 42.02
CA ASP A 64 3.57 -15.09 43.49
C ASP A 64 4.85 -15.65 44.08
N ASN A 65 5.28 -16.83 43.64
CA ASN A 65 6.53 -17.43 44.12
C ASN A 65 7.77 -16.61 43.72
N VAL A 66 7.73 -15.92 42.57
CA VAL A 66 8.80 -15.00 42.18
C VAL A 66 8.74 -13.74 43.06
N TRP A 67 7.55 -13.14 43.24
CA TRP A 67 7.36 -11.93 44.05
C TRP A 67 7.75 -12.10 45.52
N GLN A 68 7.46 -13.25 46.11
CA GLN A 68 7.78 -13.55 47.51
C GLN A 68 9.28 -13.61 47.81
N ASN A 69 10.13 -13.81 46.79
CA ASN A 69 11.58 -13.92 46.95
C ASN A 69 12.35 -12.70 46.42
N ILE A 70 11.65 -11.65 45.95
CA ILE A 70 12.25 -10.47 45.32
C ILE A 70 13.17 -9.67 46.26
N GLU A 71 12.83 -9.61 47.55
CA GLU A 71 13.63 -8.88 48.54
C GLU A 71 15.00 -9.52 48.80
N GLN A 72 15.15 -10.80 48.47
CA GLN A 72 16.39 -11.56 48.72
C GLN A 72 17.35 -11.60 47.52
N ILE A 73 16.93 -11.14 46.33
CA ILE A 73 17.73 -11.29 45.10
C ILE A 73 17.66 -10.04 44.18
N PRO A 74 18.16 -8.88 44.63
CA PRO A 74 18.26 -7.71 43.77
C PRO A 74 19.12 -8.00 42.53
N ASN A 75 18.77 -7.38 41.39
CA ASN A 75 19.48 -7.49 40.10
C ASN A 75 19.45 -8.87 39.41
N GLN A 76 18.56 -9.78 39.82
CA GLN A 76 18.38 -11.05 39.12
C GLN A 76 17.67 -10.86 37.77
N GLU A 77 18.09 -11.66 36.78
CA GLU A 77 17.49 -11.76 35.46
C GLU A 77 16.68 -13.06 35.34
N PHE A 78 15.53 -12.98 34.67
CA PHE A 78 14.60 -14.10 34.50
C PHE A 78 14.13 -14.16 33.06
N ASP A 79 14.27 -15.31 32.43
CA ASP A 79 13.68 -15.61 31.12
C ASP A 79 12.62 -16.68 31.27
N TYR A 80 11.41 -16.40 30.78
CA TYR A 80 10.29 -17.33 30.87
C TYR A 80 9.20 -16.97 29.85
N GLU A 81 8.31 -17.91 29.57
CA GLU A 81 7.17 -17.68 28.70
C GLU A 81 5.94 -17.22 29.48
N LYS A 82 5.13 -16.36 28.87
CA LYS A 82 3.92 -15.79 29.48
C LYS A 82 2.83 -15.58 28.44
N LEU A 83 1.62 -16.03 28.75
CA LEU A 83 0.42 -15.68 27.99
C LEU A 83 -0.19 -14.39 28.53
N LEU A 84 -0.32 -13.38 27.66
CA LEU A 84 -0.99 -12.13 27.98
C LEU A 84 -2.36 -12.04 27.28
N LEU A 85 -3.34 -11.51 28.00
CA LEU A 85 -4.69 -11.28 27.52
C LEU A 85 -4.76 -9.99 26.70
N THR A 86 -5.35 -10.06 25.51
CA THR A 86 -5.62 -8.90 24.65
C THR A 86 -6.95 -8.26 24.99
N LYS A 87 -7.18 -7.02 24.52
CA LYS A 87 -8.47 -6.33 24.66
C LYS A 87 -9.64 -7.09 24.02
N LYS A 88 -9.36 -7.94 23.04
CA LYS A 88 -10.35 -8.80 22.36
C LYS A 88 -10.63 -10.10 23.10
N GLY A 89 -9.95 -10.37 24.22
CA GLY A 89 -10.10 -11.60 25.00
C GLY A 89 -9.25 -12.77 24.51
N GLU A 90 -8.30 -12.53 23.60
CA GLU A 90 -7.39 -13.56 23.08
C GLU A 90 -6.12 -13.64 23.92
N PHE A 91 -5.41 -14.78 23.88
CA PHE A 91 -4.12 -14.93 24.53
C PHE A 91 -2.97 -14.91 23.51
N ILE A 92 -1.97 -14.08 23.77
CA ILE A 92 -0.72 -14.03 22.99
C ILE A 92 0.43 -14.55 23.85
N LEU A 93 1.22 -15.47 23.29
CA LEU A 93 2.42 -15.99 23.93
C LEU A 93 3.61 -15.05 23.73
N PHE A 94 4.25 -14.69 24.83
CA PHE A 94 5.46 -13.88 24.86
C PHE A 94 6.59 -14.62 25.55
N THR A 95 7.79 -14.50 24.99
CA THR A 95 9.03 -14.76 25.72
C THR A 95 9.40 -13.50 26.48
N VAL A 96 9.52 -13.60 27.80
CA VAL A 96 9.70 -12.46 28.70
C VAL A 96 11.06 -12.51 29.36
N SER A 97 11.88 -11.48 29.12
CA SER A 97 13.14 -11.24 29.82
C SER A 97 12.93 -10.15 30.85
N SER A 98 13.10 -10.45 32.13
CA SER A 98 12.85 -9.52 33.23
C SER A 98 14.07 -9.28 34.09
N LYS A 99 14.26 -8.06 34.57
CA LYS A 99 15.29 -7.69 35.54
C LYS A 99 14.67 -6.93 36.72
N LEU A 100 15.13 -7.24 37.92
CA LEU A 100 14.78 -6.48 39.13
C LEU A 100 15.80 -5.37 39.35
N ILE A 101 15.33 -4.16 39.67
CA ILE A 101 16.15 -2.99 39.93
C ILE A 101 15.74 -2.39 41.27
N LEU A 102 16.70 -2.19 42.16
CA LEU A 102 16.50 -1.47 43.41
C LEU A 102 16.96 -0.01 43.24
N LEU A 103 16.01 0.93 43.34
CA LEU A 103 16.24 2.38 43.27
C LEU A 103 15.54 3.04 44.45
N ASP A 104 16.26 3.87 45.22
CA ASP A 104 15.70 4.61 46.36
C ASP A 104 14.91 3.74 47.37
N LYS A 105 15.41 2.52 47.64
CA LYS A 105 14.78 1.49 48.49
C LYS A 105 13.46 0.94 47.94
N GLN A 106 13.11 1.23 46.69
CA GLN A 106 11.98 0.66 45.98
C GLN A 106 12.45 -0.33 44.93
N VAL A 107 11.74 -1.45 44.81
CA VAL A 107 12.03 -2.48 43.82
C VAL A 107 11.12 -2.29 42.61
N PHE A 108 11.74 -2.20 41.44
CA PHE A 108 11.10 -2.16 40.14
C PHE A 108 11.43 -3.41 39.37
N ARG A 109 10.48 -3.90 38.58
CA ARG A 109 10.71 -4.96 37.60
C ARG A 109 10.59 -4.39 36.20
N VAL A 110 11.67 -4.47 35.44
CA VAL A 110 11.71 -4.11 34.02
C VAL A 110 11.59 -5.39 33.22
N SER A 111 10.60 -5.47 32.34
CA SER A 111 10.31 -6.67 31.55
C SER A 111 10.20 -6.34 30.07
N PHE A 112 10.96 -7.09 29.26
CA PHE A 112 10.90 -7.11 27.80
C PHE A 112 10.05 -8.29 27.35
N TYR A 113 9.15 -8.04 26.41
CA TYR A 113 8.16 -8.98 25.90
C TYR A 113 8.39 -9.17 24.41
N LYS A 114 8.91 -10.35 24.04
CA LYS A 114 9.17 -10.74 22.66
C LYS A 114 8.06 -11.63 22.15
N ASN A 115 7.48 -11.26 21.01
CA ASN A 115 6.50 -12.07 20.30
C ASN A 115 7.16 -12.74 19.09
N GLU A 116 7.45 -14.04 19.20
CA GLU A 116 8.14 -14.78 18.14
C GLU A 116 7.37 -14.80 16.83
N LEU A 117 6.02 -14.80 16.87
CA LEU A 117 5.20 -14.84 15.67
C LEU A 117 5.32 -13.53 14.87
N VAL A 118 5.34 -12.40 15.58
CA VAL A 118 5.53 -11.08 14.95
C VAL A 118 6.94 -10.96 14.36
N GLN A 119 7.98 -11.40 15.09
CA GLN A 119 9.36 -11.36 14.58
C GLN A 119 9.54 -12.26 13.35
N LYS A 120 9.00 -13.48 13.36
CA LYS A 120 9.05 -14.38 12.19
C LYS A 120 8.37 -13.76 10.97
N LYS A 121 7.22 -13.11 11.17
CA LYS A 121 6.50 -12.43 10.10
C LYS A 121 7.31 -11.27 9.52
N GLN A 122 7.87 -10.39 10.36
CA GLN A 122 8.72 -9.29 9.91
C GLN A 122 9.98 -9.79 9.18
N HIS A 123 10.60 -10.86 9.69
CA HIS A 123 11.77 -11.45 9.03
C HIS A 123 11.41 -12.03 7.66
N ALA A 124 10.26 -12.71 7.53
CA ALA A 124 9.78 -13.20 6.25
C ALA A 124 9.51 -12.06 5.25
N GLU A 125 8.85 -10.99 5.69
CA GLU A 125 8.60 -9.79 4.87
C GLU A 125 9.90 -9.10 4.43
N LEU A 126 10.91 -9.04 5.31
CA LEU A 126 12.23 -8.50 4.98
C LEU A 126 12.97 -9.36 3.95
N LEU A 127 12.91 -10.68 4.07
CA LEU A 127 13.49 -11.61 3.11
C LEU A 127 12.83 -11.46 1.73
N GLU A 128 11.51 -11.36 1.69
CA GLU A 128 10.76 -11.12 0.45
C GLU A 128 11.14 -9.78 -0.19
N THR A 129 11.27 -8.73 0.62
CA THR A 129 11.71 -7.40 0.16
C THR A 129 13.14 -7.43 -0.38
N THR A 130 14.05 -8.10 0.31
CA THR A 130 15.45 -8.27 -0.13
C THR A 130 15.52 -9.01 -1.46
N LYS A 131 14.73 -10.09 -1.61
CA LYS A 131 14.64 -10.84 -2.86
C LYS A 131 14.15 -9.95 -4.02
N ARG A 132 13.08 -9.17 -3.80
CA ARG A 132 12.55 -8.21 -4.79
C ARG A 132 13.59 -7.16 -5.20
N ILE A 133 14.32 -6.58 -4.23
CA ILE A 133 15.38 -5.60 -4.52
C ILE A 133 16.48 -6.21 -5.39
N ASN A 134 16.90 -7.44 -5.09
CA ASN A 134 17.94 -8.12 -5.86
C ASN A 134 17.47 -8.44 -7.29
N GLU A 135 16.24 -8.91 -7.47
CA GLU A 135 15.64 -9.14 -8.79
C GLU A 135 15.58 -7.85 -9.62
N TYR A 136 15.16 -6.74 -9.01
CA TYR A 136 15.15 -5.42 -9.65
C TYR A 136 16.56 -4.96 -10.05
N SER A 137 17.54 -5.08 -9.15
CA SER A 137 18.95 -4.73 -9.41
C SER A 137 19.54 -5.53 -10.58
N PHE A 138 19.19 -6.82 -10.67
CA PHE A 138 19.60 -7.68 -11.78
C PHE A 138 18.97 -7.26 -13.11
N LEU A 139 17.67 -7.04 -13.15
CA LEU A 139 16.93 -6.63 -14.37
C LEU A 139 17.42 -5.27 -14.90
N THR A 140 17.62 -4.29 -14.01
CA THR A 140 18.11 -2.95 -14.37
C THR A 140 19.56 -2.96 -14.87
N SER A 141 20.44 -3.70 -14.21
CA SER A 141 21.86 -3.70 -14.55
C SER A 141 22.18 -4.52 -15.80
N HIS A 142 21.49 -5.64 -16.03
CA HIS A 142 21.83 -6.57 -17.10
C HIS A 142 20.81 -6.56 -18.25
N LYS A 143 19.52 -6.71 -17.97
CA LYS A 143 18.50 -6.87 -19.01
C LYS A 143 18.09 -5.56 -19.66
N LEU A 144 17.99 -4.46 -18.91
CA LEU A 144 17.68 -3.14 -19.49
C LEU A 144 18.86 -2.52 -20.23
N ARG A 145 20.08 -2.74 -19.73
CA ARG A 145 21.29 -2.15 -20.34
C ARG A 145 21.55 -2.67 -21.76
N HIS A 146 21.24 -3.93 -22.03
CA HIS A 146 21.48 -4.57 -23.32
C HIS A 146 20.71 -3.93 -24.49
N PRO A 147 19.36 -3.82 -24.48
CA PRO A 147 18.60 -3.18 -25.55
C PRO A 147 18.92 -1.68 -25.67
N ILE A 148 19.19 -0.98 -24.56
CA ILE A 148 19.59 0.44 -24.58
C ILE A 148 20.93 0.61 -25.30
N ALA A 149 21.94 -0.19 -24.95
CA ALA A 149 23.25 -0.16 -25.61
C ALA A 149 23.13 -0.49 -27.11
N ASN A 150 22.30 -1.48 -27.46
CA ASN A 150 22.04 -1.84 -28.85
C ASN A 150 21.37 -0.69 -29.62
N MET A 151 20.34 -0.05 -29.06
CA MET A 151 19.68 1.10 -29.70
C MET A 151 20.65 2.27 -29.89
N LEU A 152 21.45 2.62 -28.88
CA LEU A 152 22.46 3.68 -29.01
C LEU A 152 23.50 3.36 -30.08
N GLY A 153 23.95 2.11 -30.15
CA GLY A 153 24.86 1.64 -31.20
C GLY A 153 24.26 1.78 -32.59
N LEU A 154 23.02 1.33 -32.78
CA LEU A 154 22.31 1.42 -34.07
C LEU A 154 22.03 2.88 -34.47
N VAL A 155 21.64 3.74 -33.53
CA VAL A 155 21.47 5.19 -33.79
C VAL A 155 22.77 5.83 -34.25
N ASN A 156 23.90 5.48 -33.64
CA ASN A 156 25.21 6.02 -34.02
C ASN A 156 25.69 5.53 -35.40
N LEU A 157 25.16 4.41 -35.90
CA LEU A 157 25.47 3.86 -37.22
C LEU A 157 24.58 4.41 -38.32
N LEU A 158 23.48 5.12 -38.00
CA LEU A 158 22.62 5.74 -39.00
C LEU A 158 23.39 6.83 -39.75
N ASP A 159 23.38 6.76 -41.07
CA ASP A 159 23.90 7.84 -41.91
C ASP A 159 22.90 8.99 -41.94
N THR A 160 23.06 9.90 -40.98
CA THR A 160 22.20 11.08 -40.83
C THR A 160 22.45 12.15 -41.89
N ASN A 161 23.59 12.08 -42.59
CA ASN A 161 23.91 12.98 -43.70
C ASN A 161 23.29 12.50 -45.02
N ASN A 162 22.99 11.20 -45.13
CA ASN A 162 22.30 10.61 -46.26
C ASN A 162 21.22 9.61 -45.82
N LEU A 163 20.03 10.14 -45.51
CA LEU A 163 18.88 9.34 -45.07
C LEU A 163 18.42 8.31 -46.11
N ALA A 164 18.72 8.52 -47.39
CA ALA A 164 18.38 7.59 -48.48
C ALA A 164 19.35 6.40 -48.59
N ASN A 165 20.38 6.33 -47.72
CA ASN A 165 21.28 5.18 -47.66
C ASN A 165 20.45 3.90 -47.42
N PRO A 166 20.54 2.89 -48.31
CA PRO A 166 19.76 1.66 -48.19
C PRO A 166 20.06 0.86 -46.91
N GLU A 167 21.24 1.02 -46.31
CA GLU A 167 21.59 0.40 -45.02
C GLU A 167 20.78 0.97 -43.84
N ASN A 168 20.32 2.24 -43.94
CA ASN A 168 19.49 2.85 -42.90
C ASN A 168 18.16 2.09 -42.70
N LEU A 169 17.57 1.53 -43.76
CA LEU A 169 16.34 0.75 -43.64
C LEU A 169 16.55 -0.50 -42.78
N MET A 170 17.71 -1.14 -42.90
CA MET A 170 18.09 -2.31 -42.09
C MET A 170 18.37 -1.92 -40.63
N LEU A 171 19.08 -0.81 -40.41
CA LEU A 171 19.34 -0.28 -39.06
C LEU A 171 18.05 0.14 -38.34
N ILE A 172 17.09 0.72 -39.05
CA ILE A 172 15.77 1.08 -38.53
C ILE A 172 14.97 -0.16 -38.13
N ASP A 173 15.04 -1.26 -38.88
CA ASP A 173 14.38 -2.52 -38.50
C ASP A 173 14.98 -3.10 -37.21
N TYR A 174 16.31 -3.11 -37.09
CA TYR A 174 16.97 -3.53 -35.85
C TYR A 174 16.67 -2.61 -34.66
N LEU A 175 16.51 -1.31 -34.89
CA LEU A 175 16.08 -0.36 -33.85
C LEU A 175 14.67 -0.68 -33.35
N LYS A 176 13.75 -1.00 -34.26
CA LYS A 176 12.39 -1.45 -33.88
C LYS A 176 12.43 -2.73 -33.06
N GLN A 177 13.25 -3.71 -33.46
CA GLN A 177 13.42 -4.96 -32.71
C GLN A 177 13.97 -4.73 -31.29
N ALA A 178 15.00 -3.87 -31.16
CA ALA A 178 15.57 -3.52 -29.86
C ALA A 178 14.56 -2.75 -28.98
N SER A 179 13.69 -1.93 -29.60
CA SER A 179 12.58 -1.27 -28.89
C SER A 179 11.54 -2.26 -28.37
N TYR A 180 11.19 -3.30 -29.14
CA TYR A 180 10.28 -4.35 -28.65
C TYR A 180 10.91 -5.14 -27.50
N GLN A 181 12.20 -5.46 -27.58
CA GLN A 181 12.93 -6.12 -26.49
C GLN A 181 12.95 -5.28 -25.22
N LEU A 182 13.12 -3.95 -25.33
CA LEU A 182 13.02 -3.06 -24.19
C LEU A 182 11.63 -3.10 -23.56
N ASN A 183 10.58 -3.08 -24.40
CA ASN A 183 9.20 -3.14 -23.92
C ASN A 183 8.91 -4.42 -23.13
N GLU A 184 9.41 -5.57 -23.60
CA GLU A 184 9.28 -6.85 -22.87
C GLU A 184 9.96 -6.81 -21.50
N VAL A 185 11.17 -6.24 -21.40
CA VAL A 185 11.87 -6.10 -20.11
C VAL A 185 11.13 -5.16 -19.16
N VAL A 186 10.54 -4.08 -19.69
CA VAL A 186 9.69 -3.15 -18.91
C VAL A 186 8.43 -3.85 -18.40
N HIS A 187 7.78 -4.67 -19.22
CA HIS A 187 6.64 -5.48 -18.79
C HIS A 187 7.03 -6.51 -17.72
N GLU A 188 8.19 -7.17 -17.85
CA GLU A 188 8.72 -8.10 -16.85
C GLU A 188 8.96 -7.40 -15.50
N LEU A 189 9.52 -6.18 -15.52
CA LEU A 189 9.72 -5.33 -14.34
C LEU A 189 8.39 -4.95 -13.68
N ASN A 190 7.42 -4.48 -14.45
CA ASN A 190 6.11 -4.07 -13.93
C ASN A 190 5.33 -5.25 -13.34
N ASN A 191 5.43 -6.43 -13.95
CA ASN A 191 4.79 -7.64 -13.43
C ASN A 191 5.43 -8.13 -12.12
N SER A 192 6.76 -8.01 -11.98
CA SER A 192 7.48 -8.31 -10.72
C SER A 192 7.10 -7.35 -9.58
N LEU A 193 6.81 -6.08 -9.89
CA LEU A 193 6.38 -5.08 -8.90
C LEU A 193 4.93 -5.28 -8.41
N ASN A 194 4.07 -5.87 -9.24
CA ASN A 194 2.64 -6.02 -8.95
C ASN A 194 2.27 -7.33 -8.23
N SER A 195 3.23 -8.22 -7.95
CA SER A 195 2.97 -9.49 -7.25
C SER A 195 3.09 -9.37 -5.73
N SER A 196 2.46 -8.37 -5.08
CA SER A 196 2.05 -8.42 -3.65
C SER A 196 1.33 -7.13 -3.23
N LYS A 197 0.03 -7.28 -2.90
CA LYS A 197 -0.87 -6.39 -2.15
C LYS A 197 -0.32 -4.99 -1.78
N PHE A 198 -0.80 -3.96 -2.49
CA PHE A 198 -0.95 -2.60 -1.94
C PHE A 198 -2.42 -2.19 -2.08
N LYS A 199 -3.22 -2.57 -1.08
CA LYS A 199 -4.48 -1.91 -0.77
C LYS A 199 -4.23 -1.03 0.46
N ASP A 200 -4.77 0.17 0.37
CA ASP A 200 -5.04 1.13 1.44
C ASP A 200 -3.84 1.93 1.98
N GLU A 201 -3.78 3.22 1.64
CA GLU A 201 -4.01 4.35 2.56
C GLU A 201 -3.46 5.66 1.98
N LEU A 202 -4.32 6.69 1.86
CA LEU A 202 -4.17 8.00 2.54
C LEU A 202 -5.23 9.00 2.05
N ASN A 203 -6.18 9.26 2.94
CA ASN A 203 -7.15 10.36 2.91
C ASN A 203 -6.79 11.35 4.02
N ILE A 204 -6.54 12.64 3.74
CA ILE A 204 -6.68 13.77 4.70
C ILE A 204 -7.05 15.10 3.97
N PHE A 205 -8.36 15.44 3.99
CA PHE A 205 -9.16 16.71 4.11
C PHE A 205 -8.82 18.05 3.38
N PRO A 206 -9.78 18.97 3.03
CA PRO A 206 -10.89 19.49 3.89
C PRO A 206 -12.28 19.78 3.24
N LYS A 207 -13.20 20.30 4.09
CA LYS A 207 -14.66 20.51 3.95
C LYS A 207 -15.13 21.53 2.89
N ASN A 208 -16.28 21.19 2.28
CA ASN A 208 -17.35 22.03 1.71
C ASN A 208 -17.03 22.96 0.53
N ASP A 209 -16.80 22.35 -0.62
CA ASP A 209 -17.79 22.28 -1.70
C ASP A 209 -17.84 20.79 -2.12
N ARG A 210 -18.94 20.26 -2.66
CA ARG A 210 -18.96 18.84 -3.07
C ARG A 210 -17.86 18.66 -4.12
N ALA A 211 -16.74 18.04 -3.74
CA ALA A 211 -15.63 17.74 -4.62
C ALA A 211 -16.19 16.99 -5.83
N LYS A 212 -15.88 17.47 -7.05
CA LYS A 212 -16.29 16.78 -8.27
C LYS A 212 -15.69 15.37 -8.24
N VAL A 213 -16.54 14.36 -8.35
CA VAL A 213 -16.13 12.96 -8.29
C VAL A 213 -16.09 12.40 -9.71
N VAL A 214 -14.91 11.99 -10.16
CA VAL A 214 -14.70 11.34 -11.45
C VAL A 214 -14.48 9.85 -11.23
N MET A 215 -15.29 9.02 -11.85
CA MET A 215 -15.08 7.58 -11.87
C MET A 215 -14.20 7.20 -13.07
N LEU A 216 -13.07 6.52 -12.82
CA LEU A 216 -12.20 5.98 -13.85
C LEU A 216 -12.29 4.45 -13.84
N VAL A 217 -12.68 3.87 -14.98
CA VAL A 217 -12.72 2.41 -15.15
C VAL A 217 -11.68 2.03 -16.20
N ASP A 218 -10.59 1.41 -15.75
CA ASP A 218 -9.43 1.08 -16.60
C ASP A 218 -8.76 -0.19 -16.09
N ASP A 219 -8.67 -1.22 -16.93
CA ASP A 219 -8.06 -2.50 -16.56
C ASP A 219 -6.52 -2.47 -16.53
N ASP A 220 -5.90 -1.37 -16.99
CA ASP A 220 -4.48 -1.08 -16.91
C ASP A 220 -4.17 -0.12 -15.75
N SER A 221 -3.47 -0.63 -14.74
CA SER A 221 -3.08 0.14 -13.55
C SER A 221 -2.11 1.29 -13.85
N ILE A 222 -1.38 1.25 -14.97
CA ILE A 222 -0.46 2.32 -15.39
C ILE A 222 -1.24 3.47 -16.00
N ASN A 223 -2.17 3.19 -16.91
CA ASN A 223 -3.03 4.21 -17.52
C ASN A 223 -3.89 4.89 -16.45
N HIS A 224 -4.35 4.12 -15.47
CA HIS A 224 -5.01 4.66 -14.29
C HIS A 224 -4.10 5.65 -13.54
N PHE A 225 -2.86 5.29 -13.21
CA PHE A 225 -1.94 6.20 -12.53
C PHE A 225 -1.66 7.48 -13.34
N ILE A 226 -1.47 7.36 -14.66
CA ILE A 226 -1.22 8.48 -15.56
C ILE A 226 -2.45 9.41 -15.60
N THR A 227 -3.63 8.86 -15.87
CA THR A 227 -4.88 9.62 -15.96
C THR A 227 -5.18 10.33 -14.63
N LYS A 228 -5.02 9.63 -13.50
CA LYS A 228 -5.18 10.22 -12.17
C LYS A 228 -4.16 11.34 -11.90
N SER A 229 -2.91 11.16 -12.31
CA SER A 229 -1.86 12.17 -12.15
C SER A 229 -2.13 13.42 -13.00
N ILE A 230 -2.69 13.25 -14.20
CA ILE A 230 -3.06 14.39 -15.06
C ILE A 230 -4.26 15.12 -14.46
N ILE A 231 -5.33 14.41 -14.07
CA ILE A 231 -6.52 15.01 -13.44
C ILE A 231 -6.14 15.80 -12.19
N GLY A 232 -5.33 15.22 -11.29
CA GLY A 232 -4.90 15.89 -10.07
C GLY A 232 -4.00 17.11 -10.30
N ARG A 233 -3.32 17.20 -11.45
CA ARG A 233 -2.57 18.41 -11.86
C ARG A 233 -3.47 19.48 -12.46
N THR A 234 -4.50 19.07 -13.23
CA THR A 234 -5.45 19.97 -13.88
C THR A 234 -6.39 20.62 -12.87
N ASP A 235 -6.97 19.83 -11.97
CA ASP A 235 -7.82 20.33 -10.90
C ASP A 235 -7.65 19.46 -9.63
N PRO A 236 -6.88 19.95 -8.63
CA PRO A 236 -6.66 19.25 -7.38
C PRO A 236 -7.93 19.00 -6.54
N SER A 237 -9.05 19.68 -6.85
CA SER A 237 -10.32 19.51 -6.14
C SER A 237 -11.13 18.30 -6.65
N ILE A 238 -10.73 17.70 -7.77
CA ILE A 238 -11.39 16.52 -8.33
C ILE A 238 -10.95 15.26 -7.58
N LEU A 239 -11.94 14.51 -7.09
CA LEU A 239 -11.72 13.20 -6.48
C LEU A 239 -11.89 12.11 -7.53
N VAL A 240 -10.82 11.34 -7.77
CA VAL A 240 -10.85 10.23 -8.73
C VAL A 240 -11.14 8.90 -8.01
N LEU A 241 -12.32 8.34 -8.25
CA LEU A 241 -12.72 6.98 -7.86
C LEU A 241 -12.34 6.02 -8.97
N SER A 242 -11.51 5.02 -8.69
CA SER A 242 -10.97 4.20 -9.76
C SER A 242 -11.21 2.71 -9.58
N PHE A 243 -11.50 2.04 -10.69
CA PHE A 243 -11.82 0.63 -10.73
C PHE A 243 -11.02 -0.05 -11.84
N ASN A 244 -10.28 -1.08 -11.46
CA ASN A 244 -9.56 -1.95 -12.39
C ASN A 244 -10.39 -3.12 -12.92
N ASN A 245 -11.65 -3.20 -12.49
CA ASN A 245 -12.60 -4.21 -12.92
C ASN A 245 -13.95 -3.54 -13.15
N PRO A 246 -14.50 -3.62 -14.37
CA PRO A 246 -15.78 -2.99 -14.71
C PRO A 246 -16.95 -3.46 -13.85
N LYS A 247 -16.95 -4.74 -13.43
CA LYS A 247 -18.00 -5.28 -12.53
C LYS A 247 -17.97 -4.63 -11.15
N ASN A 248 -16.78 -4.31 -10.63
CA ASN A 248 -16.67 -3.63 -9.35
C ASN A 248 -17.17 -2.19 -9.42
N ALA A 249 -16.98 -1.52 -10.57
CA ALA A 249 -17.54 -0.20 -10.80
C ALA A 249 -19.09 -0.25 -10.84
N LEU A 250 -19.67 -1.23 -11.53
CA LEU A 250 -21.13 -1.43 -11.58
C LEU A 250 -21.71 -1.74 -10.20
N LEU A 251 -21.09 -2.66 -9.44
CA LEU A 251 -21.50 -2.97 -8.06
C LEU A 251 -21.42 -1.74 -7.15
N TYR A 252 -20.42 -0.89 -7.34
CA TYR A 252 -20.31 0.37 -6.61
C TYR A 252 -21.48 1.31 -6.94
N LEU A 253 -21.85 1.44 -8.22
CA LEU A 253 -22.95 2.28 -8.68
C LEU A 253 -24.31 1.76 -8.17
N GLU A 254 -24.48 0.44 -8.11
CA GLU A 254 -25.70 -0.20 -7.57
C GLU A 254 -25.83 -0.02 -6.06
N ALA A 255 -24.72 -0.13 -5.31
CA ALA A 255 -24.73 -0.13 -3.84
C ALA A 255 -24.73 1.27 -3.20
N ASN A 256 -24.46 2.34 -3.96
CA ASN A 256 -24.28 3.69 -3.41
C ASN A 256 -25.28 4.69 -3.96
N THR A 257 -25.85 5.52 -3.08
CA THR A 257 -26.76 6.60 -3.48
C THR A 257 -26.04 7.83 -4.04
N SER A 258 -24.72 7.94 -3.82
CA SER A 258 -23.90 9.06 -4.29
C SER A 258 -23.24 8.71 -5.62
N MET A 259 -23.77 9.29 -6.70
CA MET A 259 -23.28 9.07 -8.06
C MET A 259 -22.03 9.91 -8.37
N PRO A 260 -21.10 9.41 -9.20
CA PRO A 260 -20.03 10.22 -9.76
C PRO A 260 -20.61 11.30 -10.69
N ASP A 261 -19.88 12.40 -10.83
CA ASP A 261 -20.24 13.51 -11.72
C ASP A 261 -19.82 13.24 -13.17
N LEU A 262 -18.85 12.32 -13.37
CA LEU A 262 -18.33 11.90 -14.68
C LEU A 262 -17.81 10.47 -14.62
N ILE A 263 -18.00 9.70 -15.70
CA ILE A 263 -17.37 8.39 -15.90
C ILE A 263 -16.39 8.47 -17.09
N LEU A 264 -15.14 8.06 -16.84
CA LEU A 264 -14.11 7.87 -17.85
C LEU A 264 -13.88 6.37 -17.99
N LEU A 265 -14.09 5.85 -19.20
CA LEU A 265 -14.09 4.42 -19.46
C LEU A 265 -13.01 4.05 -20.47
N ASP A 266 -12.06 3.24 -20.03
CA ASP A 266 -10.94 2.74 -20.83
C ASP A 266 -10.91 1.22 -20.73
N LEU A 267 -11.66 0.52 -21.60
CA LEU A 267 -11.68 -0.95 -21.58
C LEU A 267 -10.84 -1.53 -22.71
N GLY A 268 -9.65 -1.98 -22.35
CA GLY A 268 -8.78 -2.76 -23.23
C GLY A 268 -9.07 -4.25 -23.11
N LEU A 269 -10.08 -4.76 -23.82
CA LEU A 269 -10.34 -6.19 -24.10
C LEU A 269 -9.60 -7.24 -23.23
N LYS A 270 -10.29 -7.77 -22.21
CA LYS A 270 -10.10 -9.15 -21.69
C LYS A 270 -11.37 -9.80 -21.11
N TRP A 271 -12.34 -9.03 -20.58
CA TRP A 271 -13.49 -9.61 -19.85
C TRP A 271 -14.86 -8.95 -20.08
N MET A 272 -14.92 -7.72 -20.61
CA MET A 272 -16.15 -6.95 -20.88
C MET A 272 -15.82 -5.84 -21.88
N THR A 273 -16.66 -5.62 -22.89
CA THR A 273 -16.51 -4.49 -23.82
C THR A 273 -17.11 -3.22 -23.23
N GLU A 274 -16.81 -2.06 -23.83
CA GLU A 274 -17.42 -0.78 -23.45
C GLU A 274 -18.94 -0.82 -23.58
N TRP A 275 -19.43 -1.55 -24.58
CA TRP A 275 -20.85 -1.77 -24.83
C TRP A 275 -21.50 -2.60 -23.74
N ASP A 276 -20.88 -3.70 -23.34
CA ASP A 276 -21.41 -4.54 -22.26
C ASP A 276 -21.51 -3.73 -20.96
N PHE A 277 -20.51 -2.90 -20.64
CA PHE A 277 -20.55 -2.05 -19.46
C PHE A 277 -21.69 -1.04 -19.51
N MET A 278 -21.85 -0.40 -20.67
CA MET A 278 -22.93 0.56 -20.92
C MET A 278 -24.31 -0.12 -20.75
N ASP A 279 -24.51 -1.29 -21.36
CA ASP A 279 -25.75 -2.06 -21.25
C ASP A 279 -26.07 -2.45 -19.81
N GLU A 280 -25.08 -2.92 -19.04
CA GLU A 280 -25.27 -3.22 -17.62
C GLU A 280 -25.54 -1.97 -16.78
N PHE A 281 -24.89 -0.84 -17.09
CA PHE A 281 -25.15 0.43 -16.42
C PHE A 281 -26.59 0.92 -16.62
N GLN A 282 -27.15 0.75 -17.84
CA GLN A 282 -28.55 1.10 -18.12
C GLN A 282 -29.55 0.29 -17.30
N LYS A 283 -29.26 -0.98 -17.04
CA LYS A 283 -30.12 -1.88 -16.25
C LYS A 283 -30.24 -1.45 -14.78
N LEU A 284 -29.34 -0.61 -14.29
CA LEU A 284 -29.37 -0.09 -12.92
C LEU A 284 -30.50 0.93 -12.70
N GLU A 285 -31.19 1.40 -13.75
CA GLU A 285 -32.30 2.38 -13.68
C GLU A 285 -31.94 3.68 -12.94
N ILE A 286 -30.65 4.04 -12.93
CA ILE A 286 -30.11 5.26 -12.31
C ILE A 286 -30.06 6.43 -13.29
N ASN A 287 -30.03 7.65 -12.75
CA ASN A 287 -29.94 8.86 -13.57
C ASN A 287 -28.68 8.82 -14.47
N PRO A 288 -28.78 9.28 -15.73
CA PRO A 288 -27.64 9.27 -16.64
C PRO A 288 -26.48 10.11 -16.12
N VAL A 289 -25.29 9.51 -16.09
CA VAL A 289 -24.03 10.20 -15.77
C VAL A 289 -23.26 10.48 -17.06
N PRO A 290 -22.71 11.69 -17.25
CA PRO A 290 -21.84 11.97 -18.39
C PRO A 290 -20.67 10.97 -18.50
N MET A 291 -20.47 10.41 -19.68
CA MET A 291 -19.49 9.34 -19.93
C MET A 291 -18.63 9.63 -21.16
N TYR A 292 -17.30 9.53 -21.01
CA TYR A 292 -16.35 9.53 -22.12
C TYR A 292 -15.65 8.18 -22.21
N VAL A 293 -15.41 7.72 -23.44
CA VAL A 293 -14.81 6.41 -23.72
C VAL A 293 -13.46 6.59 -24.41
N PHE A 294 -12.40 6.02 -23.84
CA PHE A 294 -11.04 6.09 -24.36
C PHE A 294 -10.80 4.95 -25.35
N ARG A 295 -10.31 5.25 -26.56
CA ARG A 295 -10.01 4.23 -27.58
C ARG A 295 -8.73 4.52 -28.35
N ASN A 296 -8.11 3.47 -28.89
CA ASN A 296 -6.98 3.60 -29.82
C ASN A 296 -7.41 4.09 -31.21
N PHE A 297 -8.66 3.80 -31.61
CA PHE A 297 -9.26 4.22 -32.88
C PHE A 297 -10.78 4.29 -32.74
N VAL A 298 -11.46 5.03 -33.63
CA VAL A 298 -12.92 5.22 -33.62
C VAL A 298 -13.45 5.14 -35.05
N ASP A 299 -14.35 4.20 -35.31
CA ASP A 299 -14.96 4.01 -36.63
C ASP A 299 -16.31 4.74 -36.71
N THR A 300 -16.82 4.90 -37.94
CA THR A 300 -18.13 5.55 -38.17
C THR A 300 -19.31 4.78 -37.55
N VAL A 301 -19.18 3.46 -37.42
CA VAL A 301 -20.21 2.61 -36.80
C VAL A 301 -20.28 2.87 -35.30
N ASP A 302 -19.14 2.99 -34.63
CA ASP A 302 -19.05 3.25 -33.18
C ASP A 302 -19.70 4.59 -32.81
N LYS A 303 -19.52 5.62 -33.65
CA LYS A 303 -20.13 6.95 -33.45
C LYS A 303 -21.66 6.96 -33.54
N VAL A 304 -22.25 6.04 -34.28
CA VAL A 304 -23.72 5.98 -34.44
C VAL A 304 -24.35 5.22 -33.28
N SER A 305 -23.76 4.08 -32.89
CA SER A 305 -24.27 3.25 -31.79
C SER A 305 -24.13 3.93 -30.42
N SER A 306 -23.03 4.66 -30.18
CA SER A 306 -22.77 5.32 -28.89
C SER A 306 -23.70 6.49 -28.57
N LYS A 307 -24.16 7.21 -29.60
CA LYS A 307 -25.11 8.34 -29.44
C LYS A 307 -26.49 7.92 -28.92
N GLN A 308 -26.81 6.64 -29.00
CA GLN A 308 -28.08 6.11 -28.49
C GLN A 308 -28.04 5.89 -26.96
N PHE A 309 -26.86 5.94 -26.35
CA PHE A 309 -26.69 5.72 -24.92
C PHE A 309 -26.92 7.00 -24.09
N PRO A 310 -27.90 7.02 -23.16
CA PRO A 310 -28.11 8.14 -22.26
C PRO A 310 -26.89 8.37 -21.36
N GLY A 311 -26.24 9.52 -21.50
CA GLY A 311 -25.05 9.89 -20.74
C GLY A 311 -23.74 9.85 -21.54
N PHE A 312 -23.68 9.16 -22.68
CA PHE A 312 -22.49 9.18 -23.53
C PHE A 312 -22.25 10.59 -24.11
N LYS A 313 -21.00 11.07 -24.01
CA LYS A 313 -20.58 12.39 -24.48
C LYS A 313 -19.74 12.31 -25.75
N ASP A 314 -18.58 11.65 -25.69
CA ASP A 314 -17.73 11.46 -26.86
C ASP A 314 -16.67 10.36 -26.64
N PHE A 315 -16.00 9.98 -27.74
CA PHE A 315 -14.79 9.18 -27.69
C PHE A 315 -13.54 10.05 -27.58
N ILE A 316 -12.54 9.56 -26.83
CA ILE A 316 -11.22 10.18 -26.74
C ILE A 316 -10.19 9.23 -27.31
N ILE A 317 -9.56 9.68 -28.40
CA ILE A 317 -8.53 8.89 -29.08
C ILE A 317 -7.23 8.96 -28.27
N LYS A 318 -6.67 7.81 -27.89
CA LYS A 318 -5.37 7.68 -27.23
C LYS A 318 -4.22 8.14 -28.16
N PRO A 319 -3.11 8.69 -27.63
CA PRO A 319 -2.77 8.82 -26.22
C PRO A 319 -3.58 9.92 -25.51
N ILE A 320 -3.83 9.71 -24.21
CA ILE A 320 -4.48 10.69 -23.34
C ILE A 320 -3.47 11.78 -22.99
N THR A 321 -3.79 13.03 -23.34
CA THR A 321 -2.95 14.20 -23.08
C THR A 321 -3.67 15.15 -22.12
N THR A 322 -2.91 16.03 -21.46
CA THR A 322 -3.48 17.06 -20.56
C THR A 322 -4.53 17.91 -21.27
N GLU A 323 -4.25 18.35 -22.50
CA GLU A 323 -5.15 19.16 -23.33
C GLU A 323 -6.50 18.48 -23.57
N LYS A 324 -6.50 17.16 -23.83
CA LYS A 324 -7.73 16.38 -24.06
C LYS A 324 -8.55 16.22 -22.78
N LEU A 325 -7.90 16.10 -21.63
CA LEU A 325 -8.58 15.99 -20.34
C LEU A 325 -9.11 17.36 -19.87
N GLU A 326 -8.36 18.45 -20.07
CA GLU A 326 -8.81 19.81 -19.78
C GLU A 326 -10.12 20.15 -20.51
N ALA A 327 -10.25 19.74 -21.78
CA ALA A 327 -11.47 19.94 -22.57
C ALA A 327 -12.71 19.21 -22.01
N ILE A 328 -12.55 18.26 -21.08
CA ILE A 328 -13.66 17.55 -20.42
C ILE A 328 -14.09 18.24 -19.13
N PHE A 329 -13.15 18.85 -18.41
CA PHE A 329 -13.36 19.39 -17.06
C PHE A 329 -13.71 20.88 -17.02
N ILE A 330 -13.42 21.61 -18.10
CA ILE A 330 -13.86 22.98 -18.40
C ILE A 330 -15.27 22.94 -18.98
#